data_AF-A0A0N0P4I5-F1
#
_entry.id   AF-A0A0N0P4I5-F1
#
_cell.length_a   1.000
_cell.length_b   1.000
_cell.length_c   1.000
_cell.angle_alpha   90.00
_cell.angle_beta   90.00
_cell.angle_gamma   90.00
#
_symmetry.space_group_name_H-M   'P 1'
#
loop_
_entity.id
_entity.type
_entity.pdbx_description
1 polymer ?
#
loop_
_entity_poly.entity_id
_entity_poly.type
_entity_poly.pdbx_seq_one_letter_code
_entity_poly.pdbx_strand_id
1 'polypeptide(L)'
;MTAIYTKAQVAEHNKKESGWFIINNSVYDVSKFYDDHPGGRDVLLANIGRDATEEFEAVHHSKGAMRKLEDLKVGELPPSERRRFISMKEVSAKKSAEGAWFVINNKVYDVTKFLDLHPGGRDILLYNAGGDATEAFTDNGHSDNAYRMMARYCIGDLELDERKKFVNRKVTGEQHNSTVKAVRVKSEDESLLGRIQEQLQLFIVLALFVMAGVFLLS
;
A
#
# COMPACT_ATOMS: atom_id res chain seq x y z
N MET A 1 20.42 -23.41 13.99
CA MET A 1 19.53 -22.39 14.56
C MET A 1 19.65 -21.15 13.68
N THR A 2 18.54 -20.59 13.23
CA THR A 2 18.53 -19.33 12.47
C THR A 2 18.84 -18.18 13.42
N ALA A 3 19.74 -17.27 13.03
CA ALA A 3 20.03 -16.08 13.82
C ALA A 3 18.83 -15.12 13.80
N ILE A 4 18.61 -14.41 14.91
CA ILE A 4 17.53 -13.44 15.07
C ILE A 4 18.12 -12.05 15.20
N TYR A 5 17.61 -11.12 14.39
CA TYR A 5 18.01 -9.71 14.42
C TYR A 5 16.77 -8.82 14.47
N THR A 6 16.76 -7.85 15.36
CA THR A 6 15.71 -6.81 15.42
C THR A 6 15.87 -5.84 14.26
N LYS A 7 14.80 -5.12 13.91
CA LYS A 7 14.82 -4.01 12.95
C LYS A 7 15.82 -2.93 13.35
N ALA A 8 15.97 -2.68 14.65
CA ALA A 8 16.97 -1.76 15.17
C ALA A 8 18.39 -2.21 14.86
N GLN A 9 18.71 -3.50 15.07
CA GLN A 9 20.01 -4.07 14.69
C GLN A 9 20.23 -3.98 13.18
N VAL A 10 19.24 -4.34 12.36
CA VAL A 10 19.36 -4.20 10.90
C VAL A 10 19.64 -2.75 10.50
N ALA A 11 19.04 -1.76 11.17
CA ALA A 11 19.24 -0.34 10.88
C ALA A 11 20.67 0.16 11.14
N GLU A 12 21.46 -0.54 11.96
CA GLU A 12 22.88 -0.25 12.16
C GLU A 12 23.74 -0.66 10.95
N HIS A 13 23.25 -1.59 10.13
CA HIS A 13 23.88 -2.05 8.90
C HIS A 13 23.42 -1.21 7.68
N ASN A 14 23.75 0.08 7.73
CA ASN A 14 23.34 1.10 6.75
C ASN A 14 24.51 1.72 5.97
N LYS A 15 25.66 1.04 5.90
CA LYS A 15 26.86 1.49 5.17
C LYS A 15 27.23 0.50 4.07
N LYS A 16 28.01 0.94 3.07
CA LYS A 16 28.43 0.07 1.96
C LYS A 16 29.17 -1.18 2.49
N GLU A 17 30.01 -1.02 3.49
CA GLU A 17 30.82 -2.11 4.05
C GLU A 17 30.01 -3.07 4.93
N SER A 18 28.81 -2.66 5.33
CA SER A 18 27.93 -3.34 6.27
C SER A 18 26.49 -2.97 5.95
N GLY A 19 25.94 -3.59 4.90
CA GLY A 19 24.65 -3.24 4.34
C GLY A 19 23.68 -4.39 4.39
N TRP A 20 22.66 -4.29 5.23
CA TRP A 20 21.63 -5.30 5.38
C TRP A 20 20.26 -4.76 5.01
N PHE A 21 19.34 -5.63 4.61
CA PHE A 21 17.92 -5.28 4.51
C PHE A 21 17.04 -6.44 4.97
N ILE A 22 15.78 -6.12 5.21
CA ILE A 22 14.74 -7.11 5.47
C ILE A 22 13.89 -7.30 4.21
N ILE A 23 13.65 -8.55 3.83
CA ILE A 23 12.63 -8.93 2.85
C ILE A 23 11.79 -10.04 3.48
N ASN A 24 10.48 -9.85 3.57
CA ASN A 24 9.54 -10.87 4.03
C ASN A 24 9.97 -11.53 5.36
N ASN A 25 10.29 -10.69 6.36
CA ASN A 25 10.78 -11.09 7.69
C ASN A 25 12.16 -11.74 7.75
N SER A 26 12.82 -11.99 6.62
CA SER A 26 14.19 -12.50 6.54
C SER A 26 15.19 -11.36 6.43
N VAL A 27 16.37 -11.52 7.01
CA VAL A 27 17.45 -10.54 7.03
C VAL A 27 18.57 -11.01 6.10
N TYR A 28 19.04 -10.12 5.25
CA TYR A 28 20.02 -10.41 4.20
C TYR A 28 21.20 -9.46 4.28
N ASP A 29 22.40 -9.99 4.08
CA ASP A 29 23.64 -9.21 3.98
C ASP A 29 24.06 -9.05 2.52
N VAL A 30 24.07 -7.82 2.03
CA VAL A 30 24.44 -7.48 0.65
C VAL A 30 25.79 -6.79 0.53
N SER A 31 26.57 -6.77 1.60
CA SER A 31 27.85 -6.03 1.68
C SER A 31 28.83 -6.41 0.55
N LYS A 32 28.71 -7.63 0.03
CA LYS A 32 29.56 -8.18 -1.05
C LYS A 32 28.84 -8.33 -2.40
N PHE A 33 27.59 -7.86 -2.52
CA PHE A 33 26.74 -8.13 -3.69
C PHE A 33 26.44 -6.88 -4.54
N TYR A 34 26.82 -5.68 -4.10
CA TYR A 34 26.48 -4.43 -4.79
C TYR A 34 26.86 -4.39 -6.27
N ASP A 35 28.11 -4.72 -6.57
CA ASP A 35 28.65 -4.61 -7.94
C ASP A 35 28.18 -5.78 -8.83
N ASP A 36 27.68 -6.86 -8.22
CA ASP A 36 27.11 -8.03 -8.91
C ASP A 36 25.60 -7.91 -9.16
N HIS A 37 24.95 -6.88 -8.62
CA HIS A 37 23.51 -6.71 -8.72
C HIS A 37 23.10 -6.20 -10.12
N PRO A 38 22.33 -6.97 -10.92
CA PRO A 38 21.98 -6.56 -12.28
C PRO A 38 21.10 -5.30 -12.35
N GLY A 39 20.38 -4.98 -11.28
CA GLY A 39 19.61 -3.73 -11.16
C GLY A 39 20.45 -2.51 -10.80
N GLY A 40 21.77 -2.66 -10.71
CA GLY A 40 22.71 -1.63 -10.28
C GLY A 40 22.91 -1.59 -8.77
N ARG A 41 24.06 -1.09 -8.33
CA ARG A 41 24.39 -0.98 -6.89
C ARG A 41 23.53 0.04 -6.14
N ASP A 42 23.11 1.11 -6.82
CA ASP A 42 22.45 2.25 -6.18
C ASP A 42 21.09 1.88 -5.60
N VAL A 43 20.37 0.95 -6.23
CA VAL A 43 19.07 0.49 -5.71
C VAL A 43 19.21 -0.32 -4.42
N LEU A 44 20.33 -1.01 -4.23
CA LEU A 44 20.62 -1.69 -2.96
C LEU A 44 21.06 -0.68 -1.91
N LEU A 45 21.99 0.23 -2.24
CA LEU A 45 22.48 1.27 -1.33
C LEU A 45 21.35 2.18 -0.84
N ALA A 46 20.34 2.44 -1.67
CA ALA A 46 19.16 3.18 -1.26
C ALA A 46 18.36 2.46 -0.17
N ASN A 47 18.43 1.13 -0.06
CA ASN A 47 17.53 0.31 0.76
C ASN A 47 18.21 -0.44 1.91
N ILE A 48 19.51 -0.29 2.13
CA ILE A 48 20.18 -0.86 3.30
C ILE A 48 19.71 -0.18 4.60
N GLY A 49 19.77 -0.91 5.71
CA GLY A 49 19.33 -0.49 7.03
C GLY A 49 17.81 -0.51 7.26
N ARG A 50 17.00 -1.06 6.34
CA ARG A 50 15.54 -1.02 6.44
C ARG A 50 14.87 -2.29 5.92
N ASP A 51 13.55 -2.34 6.10
CA ASP A 51 12.67 -3.28 5.41
C ASP A 51 12.44 -2.78 3.98
N ALA A 52 12.91 -3.57 3.01
CA ALA A 52 12.88 -3.29 1.58
C ALA A 52 11.92 -4.23 0.84
N THR A 53 10.98 -4.85 1.57
CA THR A 53 10.06 -5.85 1.01
C THR A 53 9.23 -5.26 -0.14
N GLU A 54 8.75 -4.03 0.00
CA GLU A 54 7.86 -3.40 -0.99
C GLU A 54 8.64 -3.04 -2.26
N GLU A 55 9.84 -2.47 -2.12
CA GLU A 55 10.75 -2.17 -3.23
C GLU A 55 11.19 -3.44 -3.95
N PHE A 56 11.47 -4.51 -3.21
CA PHE A 56 11.88 -5.79 -3.77
C PHE A 56 10.76 -6.44 -4.60
N GLU A 57 9.52 -6.39 -4.09
CA GLU A 57 8.36 -6.99 -4.76
C GLU A 57 7.91 -6.20 -6.00
N ALA A 58 8.08 -4.87 -5.99
CA ALA A 58 7.71 -4.02 -7.13
C ALA A 58 8.47 -4.36 -8.42
N VAL A 59 9.67 -4.93 -8.32
CA VAL A 59 10.55 -5.20 -9.47
C VAL A 59 10.30 -6.57 -10.10
N HIS A 60 9.65 -7.51 -9.40
CA HIS A 60 9.39 -8.88 -9.89
C HIS A 60 10.66 -9.64 -10.32
N HIS A 61 11.54 -9.92 -9.36
CA HIS A 61 12.79 -10.65 -9.57
C HIS A 61 12.58 -12.06 -10.18
N SER A 62 13.54 -12.51 -11.00
CA SER A 62 13.51 -13.85 -11.60
C SER A 62 13.77 -14.95 -10.56
N LYS A 63 13.39 -16.21 -10.87
CA LYS A 63 13.70 -17.36 -10.01
C LYS A 63 15.21 -17.50 -9.71
N GLY A 64 16.06 -17.12 -10.65
CA GLY A 64 17.51 -17.12 -10.46
C GLY A 64 17.96 -16.08 -9.43
N ALA A 65 17.39 -14.88 -9.49
CA ALA A 65 17.64 -13.83 -8.51
C ALA A 65 17.11 -14.20 -7.12
N MET A 66 15.94 -14.86 -7.04
CA MET A 66 15.40 -15.36 -5.77
C MET A 66 16.33 -16.39 -5.12
N ARG A 67 16.90 -17.32 -5.89
CA ARG A 67 17.89 -18.27 -5.35
C ARG A 67 19.14 -17.56 -4.84
N LYS A 68 19.63 -16.55 -5.58
CA LYS A 68 20.79 -15.76 -5.15
C LYS A 68 20.49 -14.99 -3.87
N LEU A 69 19.26 -14.51 -3.69
CA LEU A 69 18.84 -13.86 -2.45
C LEU A 69 18.94 -14.82 -1.25
N GLU A 70 18.53 -16.08 -1.40
CA GLU A 70 18.66 -17.07 -0.33
C GLU A 70 20.10 -17.28 0.13
N ASP A 71 21.07 -17.23 -0.79
CA ASP A 71 22.51 -17.32 -0.45
C ASP A 71 22.99 -16.15 0.44
N LEU A 72 22.28 -15.01 0.42
CA LEU A 72 22.60 -13.81 1.19
C LEU A 72 21.89 -13.75 2.55
N LYS A 73 21.03 -14.73 2.85
CA LYS A 73 20.25 -14.75 4.10
C LYS A 73 21.17 -14.98 5.29
N VAL A 74 21.10 -14.09 6.27
CA VAL A 74 21.89 -14.17 7.52
C VAL A 74 21.03 -14.41 8.75
N GLY A 75 19.73 -14.19 8.68
CA GLY A 75 18.83 -14.40 9.81
C GLY A 75 17.38 -14.04 9.52
N GLU A 76 16.61 -13.83 10.59
CA GLU A 76 15.21 -13.46 10.55
C GLU A 76 14.87 -12.45 11.65
N LEU A 77 13.75 -11.74 11.49
CA LEU A 77 13.21 -10.88 12.53
C LEU A 77 12.68 -11.70 13.73
N PRO A 78 12.67 -11.13 14.95
CA PRO A 78 11.96 -11.74 16.07
C PRO A 78 10.44 -11.73 15.82
N PRO A 79 9.67 -12.71 16.33
CA PRO A 79 8.22 -12.78 16.11
C PRO A 79 7.45 -11.48 16.40
N SER A 80 7.89 -10.69 17.38
CA SER A 80 7.28 -9.40 17.76
C SER A 80 7.41 -8.31 16.69
N GLU A 81 8.34 -8.44 15.74
CA GLU A 81 8.60 -7.45 14.70
C GLU A 81 8.27 -7.93 13.28
N ARG A 82 7.82 -9.18 13.16
CA ARG A 82 7.44 -9.80 11.89
C ARG A 82 6.15 -9.20 11.35
N ARG A 83 6.11 -9.02 10.02
CA ARG A 83 4.89 -8.87 9.26
C ARG A 83 4.04 -10.12 9.43
N ARG A 84 2.73 -9.92 9.57
CA ARG A 84 1.76 -11.01 9.58
C ARG A 84 1.39 -11.35 8.14
N PHE A 85 1.60 -12.60 7.76
CA PHE A 85 1.06 -13.15 6.51
C PHE A 85 -0.28 -13.82 6.79
N ILE A 86 -1.25 -13.63 5.91
CA ILE A 86 -2.62 -14.14 6.05
C ILE A 86 -3.01 -14.80 4.74
N SER A 87 -3.56 -16.01 4.81
CA SER A 87 -4.01 -16.75 3.63
C SER A 87 -5.38 -16.30 3.13
N MET A 88 -5.66 -16.52 1.83
CA MET A 88 -6.99 -16.36 1.24
C MET A 88 -8.03 -17.25 1.91
N LYS A 89 -7.60 -18.41 2.44
CA LYS A 89 -8.48 -19.27 3.25
C LYS A 89 -8.95 -18.56 4.52
N GLU A 90 -8.06 -17.87 5.22
CA GLU A 90 -8.43 -17.06 6.40
C GLU A 90 -9.28 -15.87 6.02
N VAL A 91 -8.93 -15.15 4.93
CA VAL A 91 -9.73 -14.03 4.42
C VAL A 91 -11.14 -14.49 4.07
N SER A 92 -11.31 -15.56 3.30
CA SER A 92 -12.63 -16.07 2.87
C SER A 92 -13.52 -16.57 4.00
N ALA A 93 -12.96 -16.89 5.16
CA ALA A 93 -13.72 -17.18 6.37
C ALA A 93 -14.33 -15.92 7.02
N LYS A 94 -13.90 -14.73 6.62
CA LYS A 94 -14.27 -13.42 7.19
C LYS A 94 -15.09 -12.62 6.17
N LYS A 95 -16.36 -13.01 6.06
CA LYS A 95 -17.33 -12.48 5.09
C LYS A 95 -18.66 -12.02 5.70
N SER A 96 -18.66 -11.58 6.97
CA SER A 96 -19.88 -11.15 7.67
C SER A 96 -19.70 -9.82 8.38
N ALA A 97 -20.79 -9.27 8.92
CA ALA A 97 -20.77 -8.01 9.67
C ALA A 97 -19.90 -8.05 10.95
N GLU A 98 -19.60 -9.24 11.45
CA GLU A 98 -18.77 -9.50 12.63
C GLU A 98 -17.30 -9.79 12.27
N GLY A 99 -17.00 -9.92 10.98
CA GLY A 99 -15.68 -10.18 10.45
C GLY A 99 -15.69 -9.97 8.95
N ALA A 100 -15.45 -8.74 8.51
CA ALA A 100 -15.44 -8.35 7.10
C ALA A 100 -14.00 -8.05 6.68
N TRP A 101 -13.33 -9.02 6.08
CA TRP A 101 -11.96 -8.86 5.59
C TRP A 101 -11.92 -8.88 4.06
N PHE A 102 -10.96 -8.20 3.47
CA PHE A 102 -10.66 -8.35 2.04
C PHE A 102 -9.20 -8.04 1.75
N VAL A 103 -8.76 -8.45 0.57
CA VAL A 103 -7.44 -8.11 0.02
C VAL A 103 -7.55 -6.89 -0.87
N ILE A 104 -6.64 -5.93 -0.71
CA ILE A 104 -6.39 -4.87 -1.67
C ILE A 104 -4.88 -4.75 -1.89
N ASN A 105 -4.42 -4.87 -3.13
CA ASN A 105 -3.01 -4.78 -3.50
C ASN A 105 -2.10 -5.69 -2.65
N ASN A 106 -2.47 -6.97 -2.50
CA ASN A 106 -1.78 -7.97 -1.68
C ASN A 106 -1.69 -7.63 -0.17
N LYS A 107 -2.41 -6.62 0.33
CA LYS A 107 -2.55 -6.34 1.76
C LYS A 107 -3.93 -6.77 2.24
N VAL A 108 -4.01 -7.27 3.47
CA VAL A 108 -5.25 -7.76 4.06
C VAL A 108 -5.79 -6.74 5.05
N TYR A 109 -7.07 -6.40 4.92
CA TYR A 109 -7.72 -5.39 5.73
C TYR A 109 -8.89 -5.99 6.50
N ASP A 110 -9.00 -5.64 7.79
CA ASP A 110 -10.19 -5.87 8.60
C ASP A 110 -11.00 -4.59 8.69
N VAL A 111 -12.08 -4.52 7.91
CA VAL A 111 -12.96 -3.34 7.86
C VAL A 111 -14.23 -3.51 8.69
N THR A 112 -14.29 -4.50 9.59
CA THR A 112 -15.47 -4.79 10.41
C THR A 112 -15.98 -3.54 11.15
N LYS A 113 -15.06 -2.76 11.72
CA LYS A 113 -15.39 -1.50 12.45
C LYS A 113 -15.65 -0.31 11.52
N PHE A 114 -15.41 -0.45 10.22
CA PHE A 114 -15.59 0.58 9.22
C PHE A 114 -16.88 0.40 8.40
N LEU A 115 -17.57 -0.74 8.54
CA LEU A 115 -18.77 -1.07 7.76
C LEU A 115 -19.79 0.08 7.73
N ASP A 116 -20.15 0.62 8.90
CA ASP A 116 -21.14 1.70 9.04
C ASP A 116 -20.60 3.10 8.78
N LEU A 117 -19.27 3.23 8.62
CA LEU A 117 -18.60 4.51 8.37
C LEU A 117 -18.29 4.71 6.88
N HIS A 118 -18.51 3.68 6.06
CA HIS A 118 -18.21 3.74 4.64
C HIS A 118 -19.24 4.60 3.90
N PRO A 119 -18.83 5.70 3.23
CA PRO A 119 -19.76 6.58 2.52
C PRO A 119 -20.55 5.91 1.39
N GLY A 120 -20.01 4.86 0.79
CA GLY A 120 -20.70 4.03 -0.21
C GLY A 120 -21.68 3.00 0.37
N GLY A 121 -21.89 3.02 1.69
CA GLY A 121 -22.73 2.07 2.42
C GLY A 121 -21.99 0.80 2.83
N ARG A 122 -22.52 0.07 3.81
CA ARG A 122 -21.91 -1.17 4.30
C ARG A 122 -22.03 -2.34 3.33
N ASP A 123 -23.07 -2.34 2.50
CA ASP A 123 -23.42 -3.48 1.65
C ASP A 123 -22.35 -3.76 0.59
N ILE A 124 -21.73 -2.72 0.03
CA ILE A 124 -20.64 -2.90 -0.93
C ILE A 124 -19.39 -3.50 -0.28
N LEU A 125 -19.13 -3.20 1.00
CA LEU A 125 -18.02 -3.82 1.73
C LEU A 125 -18.31 -5.29 2.04
N LEU A 126 -19.54 -5.61 2.47
CA LEU A 126 -19.96 -6.99 2.72
C LEU A 126 -20.01 -7.83 1.44
N TYR A 127 -20.41 -7.24 0.32
CA TYR A 127 -20.40 -7.90 -0.99
C TYR A 127 -18.98 -8.36 -1.40
N ASN A 128 -17.97 -7.56 -1.09
CA ASN A 128 -16.57 -7.85 -1.39
C ASN A 128 -15.83 -8.59 -0.25
N ALA A 129 -16.48 -8.78 0.90
CA ALA A 129 -15.85 -9.41 2.06
C ALA A 129 -15.55 -10.90 1.78
N GLY A 130 -14.42 -11.36 2.29
CA GLY A 130 -13.88 -12.68 2.04
C GLY A 130 -13.13 -12.84 0.72
N GLY A 131 -12.95 -11.77 -0.04
CA GLY A 131 -12.36 -11.80 -1.38
C GLY A 131 -11.21 -10.81 -1.59
N ASP A 132 -10.76 -10.76 -2.84
CA ASP A 132 -9.87 -9.71 -3.34
C ASP A 132 -10.73 -8.58 -3.91
N ALA A 133 -10.73 -7.45 -3.20
CA ALA A 133 -11.49 -6.26 -3.53
C ALA A 133 -10.63 -5.22 -4.29
N THR A 134 -9.44 -5.59 -4.79
CA THR A 134 -8.51 -4.63 -5.41
C THR A 134 -9.17 -3.87 -6.56
N GLU A 135 -9.79 -4.57 -7.51
CA GLU A 135 -10.47 -3.97 -8.67
C GLU A 135 -11.66 -3.09 -8.24
N ALA A 136 -12.51 -3.62 -7.35
CA ALA A 136 -13.62 -2.87 -6.77
C ALA A 136 -13.14 -1.60 -6.05
N PHE A 137 -11.96 -1.62 -5.45
CA PHE A 137 -11.39 -0.45 -4.80
C PHE A 137 -10.80 0.55 -5.81
N THR A 138 -10.04 0.08 -6.80
CA THR A 138 -9.37 0.97 -7.78
C THR A 138 -10.34 1.63 -8.74
N ASP A 139 -11.36 0.92 -9.19
CA ASP A 139 -12.22 1.36 -10.29
C ASP A 139 -13.24 2.41 -9.84
N ASN A 140 -13.56 2.43 -8.55
CA ASN A 140 -14.47 3.40 -7.95
C ASN A 140 -13.80 4.75 -7.61
N GLY A 141 -12.53 4.96 -8.00
CA GLY A 141 -11.90 6.29 -7.96
C GLY A 141 -11.67 6.86 -6.56
N HIS A 142 -11.29 6.01 -5.60
CA HIS A 142 -11.00 6.44 -4.23
C HIS A 142 -9.85 7.46 -4.17
N SER A 143 -10.04 8.54 -3.40
CA SER A 143 -9.02 9.58 -3.20
C SER A 143 -7.80 9.06 -2.41
N ASP A 144 -6.66 9.77 -2.50
CA ASP A 144 -5.47 9.50 -1.66
C ASP A 144 -5.80 9.45 -0.16
N ASN A 145 -6.81 10.22 0.27
CA ASN A 145 -7.23 10.19 1.66
C ASN A 145 -7.85 8.84 2.05
N ALA A 146 -8.58 8.18 1.15
CA ALA A 146 -9.12 6.85 1.38
C ALA A 146 -7.99 5.83 1.55
N TYR A 147 -6.95 5.88 0.69
CA TYR A 147 -5.75 5.05 0.85
C TYR A 147 -5.07 5.26 2.22
N ARG A 148 -4.96 6.51 2.69
CA ARG A 148 -4.41 6.80 4.03
C ARG A 148 -5.30 6.27 5.15
N MET A 149 -6.62 6.33 5.01
CA MET A 149 -7.55 5.81 6.01
C MET A 149 -7.46 4.28 6.13
N MET A 150 -7.29 3.58 5.00
CA MET A 150 -7.17 2.12 4.97
C MET A 150 -5.99 1.58 5.77
N ALA A 151 -4.90 2.34 5.88
CA ALA A 151 -3.72 1.93 6.64
C ALA A 151 -4.06 1.55 8.09
N ARG A 152 -5.13 2.13 8.67
CA ARG A 152 -5.61 1.83 10.03
C ARG A 152 -6.27 0.46 10.16
N TYR A 153 -6.75 -0.09 9.05
CA TYR A 153 -7.48 -1.35 8.98
C TYR A 153 -6.61 -2.49 8.43
N CYS A 154 -5.38 -2.20 8.01
CA CYS A 154 -4.44 -3.22 7.54
C CYS A 154 -4.03 -4.13 8.70
N ILE A 155 -4.22 -5.44 8.54
CA ILE A 155 -3.92 -6.46 9.55
C ILE A 155 -2.77 -7.39 9.16
N GLY A 156 -2.26 -7.25 7.93
CA GLY A 156 -1.16 -8.07 7.42
C GLY A 156 -1.01 -7.97 5.91
N ASP A 157 -0.04 -8.71 5.39
CA ASP A 157 0.14 -8.91 3.96
C ASP A 157 -0.43 -10.29 3.57
N LEU A 158 -0.88 -10.46 2.32
CA LEU A 158 -1.35 -11.74 1.81
C LEU A 158 -0.16 -12.72 1.71
N GLU A 159 -0.40 -14.02 1.91
CA GLU A 159 0.62 -15.05 1.69
C GLU A 159 1.29 -14.93 0.32
N LEU A 160 2.61 -15.11 0.28
CA LEU A 160 3.45 -14.75 -0.87
C LEU A 160 3.11 -15.51 -2.16
N ASP A 161 2.75 -16.78 -2.03
CA ASP A 161 2.37 -17.66 -3.14
C ASP A 161 0.95 -17.41 -3.67
N GLU A 162 0.13 -16.70 -2.90
CA GLU A 162 -1.24 -16.30 -3.28
C GLU A 162 -1.31 -14.88 -3.89
N ARG A 163 -0.18 -14.16 -3.93
CA ARG A 163 -0.12 -12.76 -4.41
C ARG A 163 -0.33 -12.63 -5.91
N LYS A 164 -1.07 -11.58 -6.30
CA LYS A 164 -1.17 -11.16 -7.69
C LYS A 164 0.00 -10.26 -8.08
N LYS A 165 0.49 -10.43 -9.31
CA LYS A 165 1.49 -9.55 -9.91
C LYS A 165 0.78 -8.32 -10.47
N PHE A 166 0.87 -7.20 -9.76
CA PHE A 166 0.41 -5.93 -10.29
C PHE A 166 1.47 -5.38 -11.25
N VAL A 167 1.11 -5.26 -12.53
CA VAL A 167 1.88 -4.46 -13.47
C VAL A 167 1.53 -3.02 -13.15
N ASN A 168 2.50 -2.26 -12.66
CA ASN A 168 2.34 -0.82 -12.54
C ASN A 168 2.13 -0.30 -13.97
N ARG A 169 0.89 0.00 -14.35
CA ARG A 169 0.58 0.64 -15.61
C ARG A 169 1.16 2.05 -15.51
N LYS A 170 2.44 2.20 -15.87
CA LYS A 170 3.04 3.51 -16.08
C LYS A 170 2.07 4.29 -16.94
N VAL A 171 1.62 5.43 -16.43
CA VAL A 171 1.16 6.54 -17.26
C VAL A 171 2.27 6.74 -18.30
N THR A 172 2.01 6.33 -19.54
CA THR A 172 2.89 6.62 -20.68
C THR A 172 2.77 8.10 -20.97
N GLY A 173 3.50 8.92 -20.22
CA GLY A 173 3.83 10.27 -20.62
C GLY A 173 4.94 10.18 -21.66
N GLU A 174 4.57 10.17 -22.93
CA GLU A 174 5.52 10.39 -24.01
C GLU A 174 6.18 11.75 -23.86
N GLN A 175 7.51 11.72 -23.91
CA GLN A 175 8.39 12.86 -24.00
C GLN A 175 8.08 13.64 -25.29
N HIS A 176 7.74 14.92 -25.19
CA HIS A 176 8.08 15.87 -26.24
C HIS A 176 8.95 16.98 -25.69
N ASN A 177 10.06 17.19 -26.40
CA ASN A 177 11.24 17.93 -26.00
C ASN A 177 11.01 19.44 -25.93
N SER A 178 11.42 20.03 -24.81
CA SER A 178 12.25 21.24 -24.69
C SER A 178 12.22 22.27 -25.83
N THR A 179 11.56 23.41 -25.62
CA THR A 179 12.13 24.72 -25.98
C THR A 179 11.94 25.66 -24.81
N VAL A 180 13.05 26.09 -24.23
CA VAL A 180 13.11 26.94 -23.04
C VAL A 180 12.51 28.31 -23.35
N LYS A 181 11.50 28.72 -22.58
CA LYS A 181 11.22 30.14 -22.31
C LYS A 181 10.81 30.29 -20.85
N ALA A 182 11.71 30.89 -20.08
CA ALA A 182 11.49 31.26 -18.68
C ALA A 182 10.31 32.23 -18.56
N VAL A 183 9.26 31.84 -17.83
CA VAL A 183 8.24 32.74 -17.27
C VAL A 183 7.83 32.23 -15.89
N ARG A 184 7.71 33.17 -14.96
CA ARG A 184 7.62 33.04 -13.50
C ARG A 184 6.14 33.02 -13.06
N VAL A 185 5.84 32.30 -11.96
CA VAL A 185 4.69 32.45 -11.00
C VAL A 185 3.33 31.92 -11.51
N LYS A 186 2.57 31.06 -10.80
CA LYS A 186 1.74 31.32 -9.59
C LYS A 186 1.02 30.01 -9.15
N SER A 187 0.66 29.95 -7.87
CA SER A 187 0.01 28.88 -7.09
C SER A 187 -1.35 28.38 -7.63
N GLU A 188 -1.50 27.06 -7.77
CA GLU A 188 -2.72 26.37 -8.26
C GLU A 188 -3.69 25.91 -7.14
N ASP A 189 -3.36 26.13 -5.86
CA ASP A 189 -4.17 25.65 -4.73
C ASP A 189 -5.51 26.40 -4.50
N GLU A 190 -5.73 27.55 -5.14
CA GLU A 190 -6.94 28.36 -4.95
C GLU A 190 -8.18 27.84 -5.73
N SER A 191 -7.98 27.01 -6.75
CA SER A 191 -9.06 26.51 -7.63
C SER A 191 -9.83 25.31 -7.03
N LEU A 192 -9.14 24.46 -6.29
CA LEU A 192 -9.73 23.26 -5.69
C LEU A 192 -10.54 23.58 -4.44
N LEU A 193 -10.07 24.52 -3.61
CA LEU A 193 -10.83 25.00 -2.46
C LEU A 193 -12.13 25.67 -2.90
N GLY A 194 -12.11 26.47 -3.97
CA GLY A 194 -13.32 27.06 -4.55
C GLY A 194 -14.34 26.01 -5.00
N ARG A 195 -13.89 24.94 -5.66
CA ARG A 195 -14.75 23.84 -6.12
C ARG A 195 -15.30 22.98 -4.98
N ILE A 196 -14.51 22.73 -3.94
CA ILE A 196 -14.95 22.02 -2.74
C ILE A 196 -15.96 22.86 -1.97
N GLN A 197 -15.78 24.18 -1.92
CA GLN A 197 -16.68 25.11 -1.24
C GLN A 197 -18.03 25.26 -1.97
N GLU A 198 -18.03 25.27 -3.31
CA GLU A 198 -19.28 25.26 -4.11
C GLU A 198 -20.05 23.93 -3.97
N GLN A 199 -19.36 22.79 -3.97
CA GLN A 199 -19.99 21.47 -3.76
C GLN A 199 -20.58 21.33 -2.34
N LEU A 200 -19.87 21.81 -1.31
CA LEU A 200 -20.38 21.81 0.06
C LEU A 200 -21.63 22.71 0.21
N GLN A 201 -21.66 23.87 -0.47
CA GLN A 201 -22.84 24.74 -0.45
C GLN A 201 -24.05 24.09 -1.12
N LEU A 202 -23.87 23.32 -2.19
CA LEU A 202 -24.97 22.60 -2.85
C LEU A 202 -25.60 21.54 -1.94
N PHE A 203 -24.80 20.83 -1.15
CA PHE A 203 -25.31 19.85 -0.17
C PHE A 203 -26.05 20.50 1.00
N ILE A 204 -25.60 21.67 1.48
CA ILE A 204 -26.29 22.42 2.54
C ILE A 204 -27.65 22.96 2.06
N VAL A 205 -27.71 23.48 0.82
CA VAL A 205 -28.97 23.95 0.24
C VAL A 205 -29.96 22.81 0.04
N LEU A 206 -29.50 21.64 -0.44
CA LEU A 206 -30.37 20.46 -0.59
C LEU A 206 -30.91 19.94 0.76
N ALA A 207 -30.08 19.97 1.81
CA ALA A 207 -30.49 19.57 3.17
C ALA A 207 -31.55 20.52 3.77
N LEU A 208 -31.51 21.82 3.45
CA LEU A 208 -32.50 22.78 3.93
C LEU A 208 -33.88 22.62 3.27
N PHE A 209 -33.96 22.20 2.00
CA PHE A 209 -35.24 21.95 1.32
C PHE A 209 -35.94 20.68 1.81
N VAL A 210 -35.18 19.64 2.18
CA VAL A 210 -35.76 18.40 2.75
C VAL A 210 -36.34 18.66 4.15
N MET A 211 -35.71 19.52 4.95
CA MET A 211 -36.21 19.89 6.28
C MET A 211 -37.44 20.81 6.22
N ALA A 212 -37.53 21.70 5.22
CA ALA A 212 -38.71 22.57 5.03
C ALA A 212 -39.94 21.80 4.49
N GLY A 213 -39.75 20.74 3.71
CA GLY A 213 -40.84 19.91 3.18
C GLY A 213 -41.54 19.04 4.24
N VAL A 214 -40.83 18.69 5.33
CA VAL A 214 -41.40 17.91 6.44
C VAL A 214 -42.29 18.78 7.35
N PHE A 215 -42.07 20.10 7.38
CA PHE A 215 -42.85 21.03 8.21
C PHE A 215 -44.14 21.56 7.56
N LEU A 216 -44.39 21.27 6.29
CA LEU A 216 -45.59 21.71 5.54
C LEU A 216 -46.67 20.62 5.39
N LEU A 217 -46.46 19.44 5.98
CA LEU A 217 -47.39 18.29 5.95
C LEU A 217 -47.77 17.79 7.36
N SER A 218 -47.69 18.64 8.39
CA SER A 218 -48.20 18.38 9.74
C SER A 218 -49.06 19.54 10.23
#